data_AF-A0A4P5SS72-F1
#
_entry.id   AF-A0A4P5SS72-F1
#
_cell.length_a   1.000
_cell.length_b   1.000
_cell.length_c   1.000
_cell.angle_alpha   90.00
_cell.angle_beta   90.00
_cell.angle_gamma   90.00
#
_symmetry.space_group_name_H-M   'P 1'
#
loop_
_entity.id
_entity.type
_entity.pdbx_description
1 polymer ?
#
loop_
_entity_poly.entity_id
_entity_poly.type
_entity_poly.pdbx_seq_one_letter_code
_entity_poly.pdbx_strand_id
1 'polypeptide(L)'
;MPLRPALEELSKLQPVSAIHGAIPVCNAQILMAYPFFSLAKAPRLKPIDYKSGNAFVQVDASESAGIATIWDADILIWAASQIVQLQNSGQANSRRIHARPYEILGFLGWGRSKRSYDRLRNSLDRLKATQITTSLGQDRDDALYRFNWIDDWQEKRDPANRAAGMEIFFSEWFYKLVSQPQSCLTLDRQYFQLTGGLERWLYLVARKHGGRQEKGWSFDFQHLHRKSASLASPSSFSREIRNIAKRGRLLDYDLCITHNKTRTEQLLFLHAACGYPRSASVRTDNNTIVPSGHGRSCYQKDKALVRPWEKSDSANAKFFSKKESKNTTARQLEKPATTGLLRSQISQKNDRQDVKTRPIVRDRQEILVDLLSRKRIPLPGGFL
;
A
#
# COMPACT_ATOMS: atom_id res chain seq x y z
N MET A 1 13.53 6.84 -13.89
CA MET A 1 12.92 7.64 -12.81
C MET A 1 11.52 8.03 -13.27
N PRO A 2 10.42 7.70 -12.59
CA PRO A 2 9.27 8.60 -12.64
C PRO A 2 9.61 9.76 -11.70
N LEU A 3 9.88 10.92 -12.28
CA LEU A 3 10.04 12.17 -11.53
C LEU A 3 8.73 12.45 -10.79
N ARG A 4 8.83 12.95 -9.57
CA ARG A 4 7.67 13.47 -8.83
C ARG A 4 7.00 14.53 -9.73
N PRO A 5 5.69 14.44 -10.01
CA PRO A 5 5.05 15.43 -10.88
C PRO A 5 5.19 16.82 -10.27
N ALA A 6 5.41 17.82 -11.10
CA ALA A 6 5.47 19.20 -10.64
C ALA A 6 4.11 19.61 -10.06
N LEU A 7 4.08 20.49 -9.06
CA LEU A 7 2.84 20.97 -8.45
C LEU A 7 1.88 21.57 -9.50
N GLU A 8 2.43 22.20 -10.54
CA GLU A 8 1.68 22.68 -11.70
C GLU A 8 0.91 21.56 -12.44
N GLU A 9 1.51 20.40 -12.63
CA GLU A 9 0.85 19.25 -13.25
C GLU A 9 -0.25 18.68 -12.36
N LEU A 10 -0.01 18.61 -11.05
CA LEU A 10 -1.01 18.17 -10.07
C LEU A 10 -2.21 19.12 -10.02
N SER A 11 -1.99 20.42 -10.19
CA SER A 11 -3.04 21.45 -10.18
C SER A 11 -4.03 21.31 -11.35
N LYS A 12 -3.63 20.66 -12.45
CA LYS A 12 -4.49 20.40 -13.62
C LYS A 12 -5.52 19.31 -13.35
N LEU A 13 -5.33 18.48 -12.33
CA LEU A 13 -6.31 17.46 -11.93
C LEU A 13 -7.57 18.15 -11.41
N GLN A 14 -8.74 17.78 -11.94
CA GLN A 14 -10.01 18.27 -11.41
C GLN A 14 -10.20 17.71 -9.99
N PRO A 15 -10.39 18.57 -8.97
CA PRO A 15 -10.64 18.12 -7.62
C PRO A 15 -12.05 17.53 -7.52
N VAL A 16 -12.18 16.44 -6.77
CA VAL A 16 -13.49 15.94 -6.35
C VAL A 16 -13.71 16.29 -4.89
N SER A 17 -14.92 16.74 -4.56
CA SER A 17 -15.30 16.98 -3.17
C SER A 17 -15.51 15.65 -2.45
N ALA A 18 -15.03 15.55 -1.22
CA ALA A 18 -15.31 14.39 -0.39
C ALA A 18 -16.82 14.26 -0.16
N ILE A 19 -17.32 13.03 -0.28
CA ILE A 19 -18.68 12.67 0.13
C ILE A 19 -18.78 12.78 1.63
N HIS A 20 -19.83 13.45 2.10
CA HIS A 20 -20.12 13.66 3.51
C HIS A 20 -21.09 12.57 4.00
N GLY A 21 -20.97 12.17 5.26
CA GLY A 21 -21.89 11.22 5.88
C GLY A 21 -21.39 9.77 5.93
N ALA A 22 -22.33 8.84 6.13
CA ALA A 22 -22.02 7.44 6.39
C ALA A 22 -21.74 6.67 5.09
N ILE A 23 -20.49 6.73 4.61
CA ILE A 23 -20.01 5.84 3.54
C ILE A 23 -19.42 4.55 4.13
N PRO A 24 -19.46 3.42 3.40
CA PRO A 24 -18.77 2.20 3.81
C PRO A 24 -17.27 2.45 3.97
N VAL A 25 -16.67 1.92 5.04
CA VAL A 25 -15.22 1.97 5.24
C VAL A 25 -14.61 0.84 4.44
N CYS A 26 -13.63 1.12 3.58
CA CYS A 26 -12.90 0.09 2.87
C CYS A 26 -11.41 0.42 2.78
N ASN A 27 -10.60 -0.61 2.59
CA ASN A 27 -9.17 -0.46 2.40
C ASN A 27 -8.69 -1.40 1.28
N ALA A 28 -7.61 -1.02 0.60
CA ALA A 28 -7.00 -1.80 -0.45
C ALA A 28 -6.39 -3.09 0.10
N GLN A 29 -6.67 -4.21 -0.56
CA GLN A 29 -6.22 -5.54 -0.17
C GLN A 29 -4.69 -5.66 -0.08
N ILE A 30 -3.97 -4.97 -0.98
CA ILE A 30 -2.50 -4.95 -0.96
C ILE A 30 -1.96 -4.34 0.33
N LEU A 31 -2.58 -3.26 0.83
CA LEU A 31 -2.19 -2.60 2.09
C LEU A 31 -2.47 -3.48 3.33
N MET A 32 -3.36 -4.46 3.21
CA MET A 32 -3.62 -5.45 4.26
C MET A 32 -2.64 -6.63 4.24
N ALA A 33 -2.07 -6.92 3.06
CA ALA A 33 -1.28 -8.11 2.82
C ALA A 33 0.22 -7.92 3.09
N TYR A 34 0.72 -6.69 2.98
CA TYR A 34 2.16 -6.38 2.99
C TYR A 34 2.50 -5.24 3.97
N PRO A 35 3.73 -5.23 4.54
CA PRO A 35 4.11 -4.30 5.59
C PRO A 35 4.54 -2.96 5.01
N PHE A 36 3.58 -2.08 4.74
CA PHE A 36 3.86 -0.73 4.24
C PHE A 36 4.06 0.33 5.33
N PHE A 37 3.69 0.01 6.57
CA PHE A 37 3.59 1.00 7.65
C PHE A 37 4.30 0.52 8.90
N SER A 38 4.84 1.47 9.67
CA SER A 38 5.32 1.19 11.02
C SER A 38 4.15 0.81 11.95
N LEU A 39 4.32 -0.24 12.75
CA LEU A 39 3.34 -0.67 13.75
C LEU A 39 3.54 0.00 15.12
N ALA A 40 4.65 0.71 15.32
CA ALA A 40 4.95 1.40 16.56
C ALA A 40 4.39 2.83 16.54
N LYS A 41 3.94 3.33 17.71
CA LYS A 41 3.56 4.75 17.88
C LYS A 41 4.76 5.68 17.81
N ALA A 42 5.93 5.19 18.23
CA ALA A 42 7.18 5.92 18.11
C ALA A 42 7.62 5.97 16.63
N PRO A 43 8.22 7.08 16.18
CA PRO A 43 8.78 7.18 14.83
C PRO A 43 9.76 6.05 14.55
N ARG A 44 9.60 5.40 13.40
CA ARG A 44 10.53 4.36 12.91
C ARG A 44 11.40 4.97 11.82
N LEU A 45 12.71 5.03 12.07
CA LEU A 45 13.70 5.46 11.07
C LEU A 45 14.29 4.27 10.32
N LYS A 46 14.36 3.10 10.95
CA LYS A 46 14.88 1.89 10.30
C LYS A 46 13.97 1.46 9.15
N PRO A 47 14.49 1.30 7.92
CA PRO A 47 13.78 0.78 6.76
C PRO A 47 12.89 -0.44 7.05
N ILE A 48 11.80 -0.57 6.29
CA ILE A 48 11.09 -1.84 6.16
C ILE A 48 11.59 -2.51 4.89
N ASP A 49 12.31 -3.62 5.03
CA ASP A 49 12.70 -4.49 3.92
C ASP A 49 11.94 -5.81 4.01
N TYR A 50 11.02 -6.02 3.08
CA TYR A 50 10.19 -7.21 3.03
C TYR A 50 10.31 -7.93 1.69
N LYS A 51 10.60 -9.23 1.74
CA LYS A 51 10.68 -10.13 0.59
C LYS A 51 9.91 -11.42 0.87
N SER A 52 9.05 -11.83 -0.05
CA SER A 52 8.33 -13.10 0.02
C SER A 52 7.96 -13.58 -1.39
N GLY A 53 8.63 -14.64 -1.85
CA GLY A 53 8.51 -15.06 -3.26
C GLY A 53 8.94 -13.93 -4.19
N ASN A 54 8.09 -13.58 -5.16
CA ASN A 54 8.34 -12.48 -6.10
C ASN A 54 7.91 -11.10 -5.55
N ALA A 55 7.26 -11.06 -4.39
CA ALA A 55 6.83 -9.80 -3.77
C ALA A 55 7.97 -9.17 -2.99
N PHE A 56 8.26 -7.90 -3.30
CA PHE A 56 9.22 -7.05 -2.62
C PHE A 56 8.57 -5.73 -2.22
N VAL A 57 8.81 -5.31 -0.98
CA VAL A 57 8.41 -4.00 -0.45
C VAL A 57 9.58 -3.45 0.35
N GLN A 58 10.06 -2.28 -0.06
CA GLN A 58 10.99 -1.45 0.69
C GLN A 58 10.30 -0.13 1.05
N VAL A 59 10.35 0.25 2.32
CA VAL A 59 9.78 1.50 2.82
C VAL A 59 10.81 2.25 3.64
N ASP A 60 11.11 3.46 3.19
CA ASP A 60 12.07 4.37 3.79
C ASP A 60 11.42 5.75 3.98
N ALA A 61 12.03 6.59 4.81
CA ALA A 61 11.59 7.97 5.00
C ALA A 61 12.76 8.85 5.41
N SER A 62 12.59 10.18 5.33
CA SER A 62 13.57 11.12 5.87
C SER A 62 13.69 10.97 7.40
N GLU A 63 14.89 11.26 7.93
CA GLU A 63 15.15 11.19 9.37
C GLU A 63 14.24 12.09 10.21
N SER A 64 13.84 13.24 9.66
CA SER A 64 12.97 14.22 10.33
C SER A 64 11.51 13.77 10.47
N ALA A 65 10.99 12.96 9.54
CA ALA A 65 9.59 12.56 9.52
C ALA A 65 9.36 11.14 10.06
N GLY A 66 10.29 10.23 9.80
CA GLY A 66 10.12 8.80 10.02
C GLY A 66 9.08 8.16 9.10
N ILE A 67 9.07 6.83 9.07
CA ILE A 67 8.14 6.05 8.24
C ILE A 67 6.71 6.24 8.73
N ALA A 68 5.78 6.44 7.79
CA ALA A 68 4.34 6.50 8.06
C ALA A 68 3.88 5.27 8.87
N THR A 69 3.09 5.55 9.91
CA THR A 69 2.60 4.55 10.84
C THR A 69 1.26 3.99 10.38
N ILE A 70 0.83 2.87 10.96
CA ILE A 70 -0.48 2.27 10.69
C ILE A 70 -1.65 3.20 11.06
N TRP A 71 -1.43 4.21 11.90
CA TRP A 71 -2.42 5.26 12.15
C TRP A 71 -2.46 6.33 11.07
N ASP A 72 -1.39 6.53 10.31
CA ASP A 72 -1.39 7.44 9.16
C ASP A 72 -2.14 6.81 7.98
N ALA A 73 -2.07 5.48 7.87
CA ALA A 73 -2.83 4.70 6.88
C ALA A 73 -4.35 4.93 6.97
N ASP A 74 -4.86 5.40 8.11
CA ASP A 74 -6.26 5.80 8.29
C ASP A 74 -6.73 6.80 7.22
N ILE A 75 -5.88 7.76 6.84
CA ILE A 75 -6.17 8.74 5.78
C ILE A 75 -6.32 8.05 4.42
N LEU A 76 -5.53 7.00 4.17
CA LEU A 76 -5.64 6.20 2.94
C LEU A 76 -6.92 5.35 2.94
N ILE A 77 -7.33 4.83 4.10
CA ILE A 77 -8.62 4.13 4.25
C ILE A 77 -9.78 5.08 3.96
N TRP A 78 -9.73 6.31 4.48
CA TRP A 78 -10.69 7.36 4.14
C TRP A 78 -10.71 7.62 2.63
N ALA A 79 -9.55 7.89 2.03
CA ALA A 79 -9.45 8.19 0.60
C ALA A 79 -9.96 7.05 -0.30
N ALA A 80 -9.59 5.80 0.01
CA ALA A 80 -10.09 4.62 -0.70
C ALA A 80 -11.61 4.53 -0.61
N SER A 81 -12.17 4.76 0.58
CA SER A 81 -13.62 4.77 0.80
C SER A 81 -14.33 5.84 -0.04
N GLN A 82 -13.74 7.04 -0.15
CA GLN A 82 -14.28 8.10 -1.02
C GLN A 82 -14.27 7.70 -2.49
N ILE A 83 -13.13 7.21 -3.01
CA ILE A 83 -12.95 6.89 -4.42
C ILE A 83 -13.88 5.75 -4.85
N VAL A 84 -13.95 4.69 -4.03
CA VAL A 84 -14.82 3.53 -4.28
C VAL A 84 -16.29 3.93 -4.20
N GLN A 85 -16.68 4.79 -3.25
CA GLN A 85 -18.06 5.24 -3.13
C GLN A 85 -18.49 6.11 -4.35
N LEU A 86 -17.64 7.04 -4.79
CA LEU A 86 -17.90 7.83 -6.00
C LEU A 86 -18.07 6.91 -7.22
N GLN A 87 -17.15 5.97 -7.40
CA GLN A 87 -17.19 4.98 -8.48
C GLN A 87 -18.47 4.14 -8.46
N ASN A 88 -18.85 3.60 -7.29
CA ASN A 88 -20.08 2.80 -7.14
C ASN A 88 -21.35 3.61 -7.41
N SER A 89 -21.32 4.93 -7.19
CA SER A 89 -22.42 5.83 -7.50
C SER A 89 -22.42 6.35 -8.95
N GLY A 90 -21.51 5.89 -9.80
CA GLY A 90 -21.37 6.36 -11.19
C GLY A 90 -20.89 7.81 -11.31
N GLN A 91 -20.33 8.38 -10.22
CA GLN A 91 -19.79 9.74 -10.21
C GLN A 91 -18.31 9.74 -10.60
N ALA A 92 -17.87 10.84 -11.19
CA ALA A 92 -16.45 11.06 -11.46
C ALA A 92 -15.66 11.06 -10.15
N ASN A 93 -14.52 10.35 -10.13
CA ASN A 93 -13.56 10.35 -9.04
C ASN A 93 -12.21 10.90 -9.53
N SER A 94 -11.32 11.20 -8.58
CA SER A 94 -10.02 11.80 -8.86
C SER A 94 -9.03 11.47 -7.74
N ARG A 95 -7.74 11.48 -8.07
CA ARG A 95 -6.66 11.39 -7.08
C ARG A 95 -6.40 12.72 -6.34
N ARG A 96 -7.07 13.80 -6.73
CA ARG A 96 -7.12 15.08 -6.01
C ARG A 96 -8.46 15.18 -5.28
N ILE A 97 -8.43 15.08 -3.96
CA ILE A 97 -9.65 15.17 -3.13
C ILE A 97 -9.63 16.47 -2.34
N HIS A 98 -10.70 17.26 -2.46
CA HIS A 98 -10.98 18.40 -1.60
C HIS A 98 -11.88 17.96 -0.44
N ALA A 99 -11.52 18.33 0.79
CA ALA A 99 -12.30 18.02 1.98
C ALA A 99 -12.11 19.08 3.05
N ARG A 100 -13.08 19.26 3.93
CA ARG A 100 -12.88 20.06 5.14
C ARG A 100 -12.22 19.17 6.19
N PRO A 101 -11.22 19.65 6.95
CA PRO A 101 -10.48 18.79 7.88
C PRO A 101 -11.38 18.11 8.93
N TYR A 102 -12.48 18.75 9.36
CA TYR A 102 -13.41 18.14 10.31
C TYR A 102 -14.19 16.94 9.74
N GLU A 103 -14.34 16.84 8.40
CA GLU A 103 -14.96 15.68 7.75
C GLU A 103 -14.05 14.47 7.82
N ILE A 104 -12.76 14.68 7.52
CA ILE A 104 -11.73 13.63 7.64
C ILE A 104 -11.66 13.15 9.09
N LEU A 105 -11.52 14.09 10.04
CA LEU A 105 -11.46 13.77 11.47
C LEU A 105 -12.72 13.06 11.96
N GLY A 106 -13.90 13.45 11.47
CA GLY A 106 -15.17 12.83 11.78
C GLY A 106 -15.25 11.39 11.26
N PHE A 107 -14.85 11.17 10.00
CA PHE A 107 -14.82 9.84 9.41
C PHE A 107 -13.87 8.88 10.15
N LEU A 108 -12.70 9.40 10.56
CA LEU A 108 -11.67 8.65 11.28
C LEU A 108 -11.91 8.51 12.79
N GLY A 109 -12.90 9.22 13.35
CA GLY A 109 -13.16 9.20 14.80
C GLY A 109 -12.04 9.85 15.63
N TRP A 110 -11.25 10.77 15.08
CA TRP A 110 -10.11 11.40 15.78
C TRP A 110 -10.51 12.58 16.68
N GLY A 111 -11.80 12.92 16.75
CA GLY A 111 -12.30 14.09 17.47
C GLY A 111 -11.94 15.42 16.79
N ARG A 112 -12.36 16.54 17.39
CA ARG A 112 -12.21 17.90 16.82
C ARG A 112 -11.38 18.82 17.71
N SER A 113 -10.32 18.30 18.32
CA SER A 113 -9.41 19.08 19.15
C SER A 113 -8.27 19.68 18.32
N LYS A 114 -7.62 20.76 18.79
CA LYS A 114 -6.39 21.29 18.16
C LYS A 114 -5.36 20.19 17.88
N ARG A 115 -5.14 19.31 18.85
CA ARG A 115 -4.26 18.13 18.73
C ARG A 115 -4.68 17.19 17.61
N SER A 116 -5.98 17.04 17.33
CA SER A 116 -6.49 16.22 16.24
C SER A 116 -6.16 16.83 14.87
N TYR A 117 -6.27 18.15 14.72
CA TYR A 117 -5.86 18.85 13.50
C TYR A 117 -4.34 18.79 13.30
N ASP A 118 -3.55 19.00 14.35
CA ASP A 118 -2.09 18.88 14.28
C ASP A 118 -1.67 17.44 13.94
N ARG A 119 -2.36 16.45 14.51
CA ARG A 119 -2.19 15.03 14.13
C ARG A 119 -2.45 14.82 12.65
N LEU A 120 -3.53 15.38 12.09
CA LEU A 120 -3.85 15.26 10.66
C LEU A 120 -2.74 15.83 9.78
N ARG A 121 -2.24 17.04 10.07
CA ARG A 121 -1.13 17.65 9.33
C ARG A 121 0.14 16.78 9.40
N ASN A 122 0.52 16.38 10.61
CA ASN A 122 1.69 15.53 10.82
C ASN A 122 1.56 14.16 10.11
N SER A 123 0.35 13.59 10.05
CA SER A 123 0.08 12.36 9.31
C SER A 123 0.23 12.56 7.80
N LEU A 124 -0.28 13.66 7.24
CA LEU A 124 -0.10 14.00 5.83
C LEU A 124 1.38 14.21 5.49
N ASP A 125 2.14 14.93 6.33
CA ASP A 125 3.57 15.14 6.12
C ASP A 125 4.36 13.82 6.14
N ARG A 126 4.05 12.90 7.07
CA ARG A 126 4.65 11.56 7.08
C ARG A 126 4.28 10.74 5.84
N LEU A 127 3.03 10.80 5.39
CA LEU A 127 2.62 10.12 4.14
C LEU A 127 3.32 10.69 2.91
N LYS A 128 3.60 12.01 2.89
CA LYS A 128 4.34 12.69 1.82
C LYS A 128 5.83 12.37 1.84
N ALA A 129 6.41 12.15 3.03
CA ALA A 129 7.83 11.88 3.24
C ALA A 129 8.20 10.40 3.14
N THR A 130 7.23 9.48 3.27
CA THR A 130 7.47 8.04 3.17
C THR A 130 7.63 7.61 1.72
N GLN A 131 8.80 7.10 1.37
CA GLN A 131 9.12 6.57 0.05
C GLN A 131 9.01 5.05 0.03
N ILE A 132 8.34 4.54 -0.98
CA ILE A 132 8.11 3.11 -1.18
C ILE A 132 8.74 2.70 -2.49
N THR A 133 9.48 1.59 -2.48
CA THR A 133 9.88 0.84 -3.67
C THR A 133 9.29 -0.56 -3.59
N THR A 134 8.56 -1.01 -4.61
CA THR A 134 7.88 -2.30 -4.58
C THR A 134 7.76 -2.94 -5.96
N SER A 135 7.76 -4.28 -6.01
CA SER A 135 7.35 -5.05 -7.20
C SER A 135 5.83 -5.23 -7.30
N LEU A 136 5.08 -4.75 -6.31
CA LEU A 136 3.62 -4.85 -6.27
C LEU A 136 3.03 -3.76 -7.15
N GLY A 137 2.55 -4.12 -8.33
CA GLY A 137 1.80 -3.21 -9.19
C GLY A 137 1.02 -3.96 -10.27
N GLN A 138 0.44 -3.19 -11.19
CA GLN A 138 -0.67 -3.65 -12.03
C GLN A 138 -0.27 -3.99 -13.46
N ASP A 139 0.84 -3.45 -13.94
CA ASP A 139 1.06 -3.35 -15.39
C ASP A 139 2.05 -4.39 -15.91
N ARG A 140 3.09 -4.78 -15.12
CA ARG A 140 4.13 -5.73 -15.55
C ARG A 140 4.75 -6.48 -14.36
N ASP A 141 4.96 -7.78 -14.52
CA ASP A 141 5.56 -8.67 -13.50
C ASP A 141 6.99 -8.27 -13.11
N ASP A 142 7.72 -7.54 -13.97
CA ASP A 142 9.12 -7.15 -13.74
C ASP A 142 9.30 -5.65 -13.40
N ALA A 143 8.22 -4.87 -13.28
CA ALA A 143 8.33 -3.44 -13.00
C ALA A 143 8.54 -3.17 -11.50
N LEU A 144 9.55 -2.36 -11.17
CA LEU A 144 9.68 -1.75 -9.85
C LEU A 144 8.98 -0.39 -9.83
N TYR A 145 8.04 -0.26 -8.91
CA TYR A 145 7.30 0.98 -8.67
C TYR A 145 7.97 1.73 -7.52
N ARG A 146 8.18 3.03 -7.72
CA ARG A 146 8.64 3.93 -6.67
C ARG A 146 7.69 5.11 -6.54
N PHE A 147 7.15 5.32 -5.35
CA PHE A 147 6.15 6.35 -5.08
C PHE A 147 6.16 6.76 -3.60
N ASN A 148 5.46 7.85 -3.30
CA ASN A 148 5.05 8.21 -1.94
C ASN A 148 3.53 8.05 -1.83
N TRP A 149 2.97 7.97 -0.63
CA TRP A 149 1.52 7.80 -0.48
C TRP A 149 0.71 8.99 -1.01
N ILE A 150 1.21 10.19 -0.72
CA ILE A 150 0.68 11.44 -1.28
C ILE A 150 1.79 12.19 -2.01
N ASP A 151 1.43 12.78 -3.14
CA ASP A 151 2.32 13.64 -3.90
C ASP A 151 2.43 15.00 -3.20
N ASP A 152 1.28 15.56 -2.78
CA ASP A 152 1.19 16.83 -2.07
C ASP A 152 -0.10 16.98 -1.24
N TRP A 153 -0.16 18.02 -0.40
CA TRP A 153 -1.37 18.49 0.26
C TRP A 153 -1.29 20.01 0.55
N GLN A 154 -2.43 20.69 0.55
CA GLN A 154 -2.51 22.13 0.82
C GLN A 154 -3.76 22.51 1.59
N GLU A 155 -3.64 23.41 2.57
CA GLU A 155 -4.80 24.09 3.15
C GLU A 155 -5.29 25.17 2.18
N LYS A 156 -6.60 25.20 1.94
CA LYS A 156 -7.22 26.22 1.11
C LYS A 156 -7.77 27.34 1.97
N ARG A 157 -7.57 28.57 1.50
CA ARG A 157 -8.20 29.77 2.03
C ARG A 157 -8.99 30.46 0.94
N ASP A 158 -10.12 31.04 1.31
CA ASP A 158 -10.88 31.87 0.39
C ASP A 158 -10.24 33.26 0.24
N PRO A 159 -10.71 34.12 -0.68
CA PRO A 159 -10.18 35.48 -0.85
C PRO A 159 -10.33 36.37 0.41
N ALA A 160 -11.23 36.02 1.33
CA ALA A 160 -11.41 36.68 2.62
C ALA A 160 -10.52 36.06 3.73
N ASN A 161 -9.53 35.25 3.36
CA ASN A 161 -8.60 34.57 4.26
C ASN A 161 -9.25 33.57 5.25
N ARG A 162 -10.49 33.14 4.99
CA ARG A 162 -11.21 32.13 5.79
C ARG A 162 -10.82 30.73 5.35
N ALA A 163 -10.86 29.77 6.28
CA ALA A 163 -10.52 28.38 5.98
C ALA A 163 -11.54 27.78 4.98
N ALA A 164 -11.06 27.38 3.79
CA ALA A 164 -11.85 26.83 2.70
C ALA A 164 -11.65 25.31 2.52
N GLY A 165 -11.09 24.64 3.51
CA GLY A 165 -10.82 23.20 3.51
C GLY A 165 -9.36 22.88 3.21
N MET A 166 -9.11 21.67 2.72
CA MET A 166 -7.80 21.21 2.27
C MET A 166 -7.93 20.36 1.01
N GLU A 167 -6.88 20.35 0.21
CA GLU A 167 -6.74 19.46 -0.93
C GLU A 167 -5.61 18.48 -0.68
N ILE A 168 -5.85 17.21 -0.98
CA ILE A 168 -4.86 16.13 -0.86
C ILE A 168 -4.69 15.50 -2.24
N PHE A 169 -3.44 15.40 -2.68
CA PHE A 169 -3.04 14.82 -3.96
C PHE A 169 -2.45 13.43 -3.69
N PHE A 170 -3.25 12.39 -3.86
CA PHE A 170 -2.79 11.01 -3.73
C PHE A 170 -1.95 10.61 -4.94
N SER A 171 -0.98 9.72 -4.70
CA SER A 171 -0.13 9.24 -5.78
C SER A 171 -0.93 8.45 -6.81
N GLU A 172 -0.44 8.47 -8.05
CA GLU A 172 -1.04 7.72 -9.13
C GLU A 172 -1.09 6.21 -8.83
N TRP A 173 -0.06 5.65 -8.19
CA TRP A 173 -0.02 4.25 -7.79
C TRP A 173 -1.17 3.90 -6.82
N PHE A 174 -1.37 4.72 -5.78
CA PHE A 174 -2.46 4.49 -4.83
C PHE A 174 -3.82 4.62 -5.50
N TYR A 175 -4.01 5.65 -6.33
CA TYR A 175 -5.25 5.86 -7.07
C TYR A 175 -5.58 4.69 -8.02
N LYS A 176 -4.61 4.24 -8.82
CA LYS A 176 -4.75 3.07 -9.69
C LYS A 176 -5.09 1.82 -8.87
N LEU A 177 -4.44 1.64 -7.71
CA LEU A 177 -4.73 0.52 -6.81
C LEU A 177 -6.19 0.48 -6.37
N VAL A 178 -6.72 1.60 -5.87
CA VAL A 178 -8.09 1.62 -5.32
C VAL A 178 -9.18 1.68 -6.39
N SER A 179 -8.87 2.17 -7.59
CA SER A 179 -9.83 2.27 -8.70
C SER A 179 -10.10 0.91 -9.39
N GLN A 180 -9.25 -0.09 -9.16
CA GLN A 180 -9.43 -1.42 -9.72
C GLN A 180 -10.67 -2.13 -9.15
N PRO A 181 -11.40 -2.88 -9.98
CA PRO A 181 -12.50 -3.72 -9.50
C PRO A 181 -12.04 -4.67 -8.40
N GLN A 182 -12.83 -4.77 -7.33
CA GLN A 182 -12.60 -5.70 -6.22
C GLN A 182 -11.24 -5.54 -5.49
N SER A 183 -10.51 -4.44 -5.70
CA SER A 183 -9.21 -4.24 -5.03
C SER A 183 -9.34 -3.86 -3.55
N CYS A 184 -10.53 -3.43 -3.12
CA CYS A 184 -10.81 -3.01 -1.75
C CYS A 184 -11.75 -3.98 -1.03
N LEU A 185 -11.54 -4.14 0.28
CA LEU A 185 -12.44 -4.87 1.18
C LEU A 185 -13.05 -3.92 2.20
N THR A 186 -14.34 -4.10 2.47
CA THR A 186 -15.04 -3.37 3.53
C THR A 186 -14.48 -3.76 4.90
N LEU A 187 -14.29 -2.76 5.76
CA LEU A 187 -13.85 -2.89 7.15
C LEU A 187 -15.01 -2.57 8.09
N ASP A 188 -14.97 -3.14 9.30
CA ASP A 188 -15.76 -2.66 10.42
C ASP A 188 -15.30 -1.24 10.79
N ARG A 189 -16.26 -0.32 10.97
CA ARG A 189 -15.99 1.07 11.37
C ARG A 189 -15.32 1.15 12.74
N GLN A 190 -15.52 0.17 13.62
CA GLN A 190 -14.82 0.06 14.90
C GLN A 190 -13.31 -0.15 14.74
N TYR A 191 -12.80 -0.44 13.53
CA TYR A 191 -11.37 -0.44 13.22
C TYR A 191 -10.64 0.82 13.73
N PHE A 192 -11.26 2.00 13.59
CA PHE A 192 -10.64 3.25 14.04
C PHE A 192 -10.51 3.36 15.57
N GLN A 193 -11.22 2.53 16.33
CA GLN A 193 -11.15 2.48 17.79
C GLN A 193 -10.01 1.59 18.31
N LEU A 194 -9.41 0.75 17.46
CA LEU A 194 -8.28 -0.11 17.84
C LEU A 194 -7.05 0.74 18.19
N THR A 195 -6.57 0.62 19.43
CA THR A 195 -5.50 1.46 19.99
C THR A 195 -4.08 0.91 19.77
N GLY A 196 -3.94 -0.40 19.54
CA GLY A 196 -2.67 -1.09 19.35
C GLY A 196 -2.29 -1.22 17.88
N GLY A 197 -1.03 -0.96 17.52
CA GLY A 197 -0.58 -1.05 16.14
C GLY A 197 -0.54 -2.49 15.62
N LEU A 198 -0.06 -3.43 16.44
CA LEU A 198 -0.11 -4.87 16.10
C LEU A 198 -1.56 -5.37 15.97
N GLU A 199 -2.44 -4.91 16.85
CA GLU A 199 -3.87 -5.25 16.83
C GLU A 199 -4.57 -4.77 15.54
N ARG A 200 -4.33 -3.51 15.14
CA ARG A 200 -4.80 -2.97 13.85
C ARG A 200 -4.30 -3.79 12.67
N TRP A 201 -3.01 -4.13 12.67
CA TRP A 201 -2.40 -4.92 11.61
C TRP A 201 -2.96 -6.34 11.55
N LEU A 202 -3.13 -7.01 12.69
CA LEU A 202 -3.73 -8.34 12.76
C LEU A 202 -5.15 -8.36 12.22
N TYR A 203 -5.96 -7.33 12.50
CA TYR A 203 -7.31 -7.22 11.95
C TYR A 203 -7.28 -7.13 10.42
N LEU A 204 -6.40 -6.31 9.85
CA LEU A 204 -6.26 -6.19 8.38
C LEU A 204 -5.81 -7.51 7.74
N VAL A 205 -4.84 -8.20 8.35
CA VAL A 205 -4.37 -9.52 7.91
C VAL A 205 -5.51 -10.54 7.98
N ALA A 206 -6.26 -10.59 9.07
CA ALA A 206 -7.42 -11.47 9.22
C ALA A 206 -8.48 -11.18 8.16
N ARG A 207 -8.75 -9.90 7.89
CA ARG A 207 -9.72 -9.48 6.89
C ARG A 207 -9.33 -9.91 5.47
N LYS A 208 -8.05 -9.80 5.13
CA LYS A 208 -7.51 -10.19 3.83
C LYS A 208 -7.46 -11.70 3.63
N HIS A 209 -6.99 -12.46 4.62
CA HIS A 209 -6.70 -13.89 4.47
C HIS A 209 -7.79 -14.80 5.01
N GLY A 210 -8.37 -14.45 6.16
CA GLY A 210 -9.43 -15.22 6.81
C GLY A 210 -10.82 -14.95 6.25
N GLY A 211 -11.10 -13.73 5.78
CA GLY A 211 -12.39 -13.39 5.18
C GLY A 211 -13.57 -13.84 6.06
N ARG A 212 -14.48 -14.63 5.49
CA ARG A 212 -15.61 -15.28 6.20
C ARG A 212 -15.52 -16.81 6.10
N GLN A 213 -14.30 -17.36 6.18
CA GLN A 213 -14.08 -18.80 6.07
C GLN A 213 -14.57 -19.51 7.34
N GLU A 214 -15.37 -20.57 7.17
CA GLU A 214 -15.99 -21.34 8.26
C GLU A 214 -14.95 -21.94 9.21
N LYS A 215 -13.90 -22.55 8.65
CA LYS A 215 -12.79 -23.13 9.42
C LYS A 215 -11.77 -22.09 9.91
N GLY A 216 -12.01 -20.81 9.61
CA GLY A 216 -11.07 -19.73 9.87
C GLY A 216 -9.79 -19.83 9.06
N TRP A 217 -8.81 -19.04 9.48
CA TRP A 217 -7.47 -19.02 8.90
C TRP A 217 -6.43 -18.90 10.00
N SER A 218 -5.33 -19.65 9.88
CA SER A 218 -4.27 -19.65 10.89
C SER A 218 -2.92 -19.22 10.33
N PHE A 219 -2.12 -18.54 11.16
CA PHE A 219 -0.72 -18.27 10.86
C PHE A 219 0.18 -18.70 12.02
N ASP A 220 1.34 -19.26 11.70
CA ASP A 220 2.41 -19.44 12.69
C ASP A 220 2.88 -18.08 13.21
N PHE A 221 3.22 -17.99 14.48
CA PHE A 221 3.71 -16.73 15.08
C PHE A 221 4.97 -16.20 14.37
N GLN A 222 5.89 -17.08 13.98
CA GLN A 222 7.08 -16.72 13.21
C GLN A 222 6.76 -16.20 11.81
N HIS A 223 5.69 -16.71 11.18
CA HIS A 223 5.22 -16.17 9.91
C HIS A 223 4.64 -14.78 10.10
N LEU A 224 3.80 -14.57 11.13
CA LEU A 224 3.26 -13.24 11.45
C LEU A 224 4.36 -12.23 11.77
N HIS A 225 5.39 -12.61 12.53
CA HIS A 225 6.50 -11.74 12.85
C HIS A 225 7.22 -11.24 11.58
N ARG A 226 7.60 -12.16 10.69
CA ARG A 226 8.19 -11.82 9.38
C ARG A 226 7.24 -10.97 8.52
N LYS A 227 5.96 -11.34 8.46
CA LYS A 227 4.93 -10.65 7.66
C LYS A 227 4.67 -9.21 8.14
N SER A 228 4.76 -8.98 9.44
CA SER A 228 4.54 -7.66 10.05
C SER A 228 5.71 -6.70 9.85
N ALA A 229 6.89 -7.22 9.51
CA ALA A 229 8.17 -6.49 9.55
C ALA A 229 8.39 -5.72 10.87
N SER A 230 7.87 -6.24 11.99
CA SER A 230 8.03 -5.63 13.31
C SER A 230 9.48 -5.63 13.76
N LEU A 231 9.89 -4.54 14.43
CA LEU A 231 11.22 -4.43 15.07
C LEU A 231 11.28 -5.12 16.44
N ALA A 232 10.15 -5.56 16.99
CA ALA A 232 10.12 -6.29 18.24
C ALA A 232 10.89 -7.62 18.11
N SER A 233 11.56 -8.04 19.20
CA SER A 233 12.13 -9.38 19.25
C SER A 233 11.02 -10.44 19.07
N PRO A 234 11.32 -11.62 18.49
CA PRO A 234 10.31 -12.67 18.29
C PRO A 234 9.56 -13.05 19.57
N SER A 235 10.25 -13.05 20.71
CA SER A 235 9.66 -13.33 22.03
C SER A 235 8.74 -12.21 22.52
N SER A 236 9.12 -10.94 22.36
CA SER A 236 8.23 -9.81 22.70
C SER A 236 7.00 -9.76 21.79
N PHE A 237 7.19 -9.99 20.49
CA PHE A 237 6.11 -10.08 19.52
C PHE A 237 5.12 -11.20 19.84
N SER A 238 5.63 -12.41 20.14
CA SER A 238 4.80 -13.55 20.54
C SER A 238 4.02 -13.26 21.82
N ARG A 239 4.66 -12.62 22.82
CA ARG A 239 3.97 -12.19 24.04
C ARG A 239 2.85 -11.19 23.73
N GLU A 240 3.08 -10.23 22.84
CA GLU A 240 2.06 -9.27 22.43
C GLU A 240 0.89 -9.96 21.72
N ILE A 241 1.15 -10.89 20.79
CA ILE A 241 0.11 -11.72 20.17
C ILE A 241 -0.70 -12.47 21.23
N ARG A 242 -0.04 -13.13 22.20
CA ARG A 242 -0.76 -13.83 23.27
C ARG A 242 -1.63 -12.89 24.10
N ASN A 243 -1.17 -11.67 24.38
CA ASN A 243 -1.96 -10.67 25.10
C ASN A 243 -3.17 -10.20 24.28
N ILE A 244 -3.02 -10.06 22.96
CA ILE A 244 -4.14 -9.74 22.07
C ILE A 244 -5.14 -10.90 22.04
N ALA A 245 -4.68 -12.14 21.85
CA ALA A 245 -5.53 -13.33 21.81
C ALA A 245 -6.25 -13.60 23.14
N LYS A 246 -5.64 -13.30 24.29
CA LYS A 246 -6.28 -13.40 25.63
C LYS A 246 -7.52 -12.53 25.78
N ARG A 247 -7.61 -11.40 25.06
CA ARG A 247 -8.83 -10.56 25.02
C ARG A 247 -9.95 -11.21 24.22
N GLY A 248 -9.67 -12.29 23.49
CA GLY A 248 -10.61 -13.15 22.79
C GLY A 248 -11.04 -12.62 21.44
N ARG A 249 -11.57 -11.39 21.37
CA ARG A 249 -12.21 -10.86 20.16
C ARG A 249 -11.47 -9.66 19.58
N LEU A 250 -11.26 -9.70 18.27
CA LEU A 250 -10.73 -8.64 17.44
C LEU A 250 -11.78 -8.27 16.38
N LEU A 251 -12.71 -7.39 16.78
CA LEU A 251 -13.86 -6.96 15.97
C LEU A 251 -14.66 -8.17 15.46
N ASP A 252 -14.67 -8.40 14.15
CA ASP A 252 -15.39 -9.51 13.50
C ASP A 252 -14.74 -10.89 13.71
N TYR A 253 -13.58 -10.96 14.35
CA TYR A 253 -12.79 -12.19 14.47
C TYR A 253 -12.60 -12.60 15.93
N ASP A 254 -12.90 -13.85 16.24
CA ASP A 254 -12.42 -14.50 17.45
C ASP A 254 -10.98 -15.02 17.22
N LEU A 255 -10.12 -14.82 18.21
CA LEU A 255 -8.71 -15.18 18.18
C LEU A 255 -8.44 -16.36 19.12
N CYS A 256 -7.90 -17.44 18.56
CA CYS A 256 -7.52 -18.62 19.32
C CYS A 256 -6.04 -18.94 19.09
N ILE A 257 -5.35 -19.36 20.15
CA ILE A 257 -4.00 -19.92 20.00
C ILE A 257 -4.14 -21.43 19.85
N THR A 258 -3.62 -21.96 18.76
CA THR A 258 -3.56 -23.38 18.48
C THR A 258 -2.11 -23.81 18.32
N HIS A 259 -1.88 -25.11 18.19
CA HIS A 259 -0.57 -25.66 17.89
C HIS A 259 -0.66 -26.49 16.62
N ASN A 260 0.32 -26.36 15.73
CA ASN A 260 0.39 -27.22 14.55
C ASN A 260 0.97 -28.61 14.89
N LYS A 261 1.15 -29.45 13.88
CA LYS A 261 1.71 -30.80 14.01
C LYS A 261 3.12 -30.82 14.64
N THR A 262 3.89 -29.76 14.44
CA THR A 262 5.23 -29.58 15.01
C THR A 262 5.22 -28.88 16.38
N ARG A 263 4.05 -28.75 17.02
CA ARG A 263 3.84 -28.08 18.32
C ARG A 263 4.26 -26.61 18.35
N THR A 264 4.26 -25.91 17.22
CA THR A 264 4.53 -24.46 17.20
C THR A 264 3.23 -23.67 17.34
N GLU A 265 3.28 -22.56 18.09
CA GLU A 265 2.13 -21.67 18.30
C GLU A 265 1.63 -21.07 16.98
N GLN A 266 0.31 -21.19 16.77
CA GLN A 266 -0.44 -20.60 15.67
C GLN A 266 -1.52 -19.67 16.22
N LEU A 267 -1.75 -18.57 15.52
CA LEU A 267 -2.91 -17.71 15.76
C LEU A 267 -3.98 -18.06 14.73
N LEU A 268 -5.11 -18.57 15.20
CA LEU A 268 -6.30 -18.86 14.42
C LEU A 268 -7.27 -17.68 14.51
N PHE A 269 -7.74 -17.23 13.34
CA PHE A 269 -8.78 -16.23 13.17
C PHE A 269 -10.07 -16.92 12.74
N LEU A 270 -11.11 -16.86 13.58
CA LEU A 270 -12.44 -17.38 13.26
C LEU A 270 -13.40 -16.20 13.08
N HIS A 271 -14.08 -16.11 11.96
CA HIS A 271 -15.07 -15.04 11.77
C HIS A 271 -16.27 -15.30 12.69
N ALA A 272 -16.66 -14.33 13.51
CA ALA A 272 -17.67 -14.48 14.56
C ALA A 272 -19.03 -14.94 14.01
N ALA A 273 -19.41 -14.48 12.80
CA ALA A 273 -20.64 -14.91 12.13
C ALA A 273 -20.59 -16.34 11.55
N CYS A 274 -19.41 -16.95 11.45
CA CYS A 274 -19.22 -18.29 10.90
C CYS A 274 -19.10 -19.37 11.98
N GLY A 275 -19.27 -18.99 13.25
CA GLY A 275 -19.47 -19.83 14.43
C GLY A 275 -18.84 -21.22 14.41
N TYR A 276 -17.75 -21.42 15.16
CA TYR A 276 -17.65 -22.66 15.93
C TYR A 276 -18.51 -22.49 17.19
N PRO A 277 -19.25 -23.52 17.66
CA PRO A 277 -19.84 -23.45 18.98
C PRO A 277 -18.72 -23.17 19.99
N ARG A 278 -18.88 -22.12 20.80
CA ARG A 278 -18.02 -21.87 21.96
C ARG A 278 -18.14 -23.09 22.87
N SER A 279 -17.26 -24.09 22.71
CA SER A 279 -17.12 -25.10 23.73
C SER A 279 -16.44 -24.44 24.92
N ALA A 280 -17.23 -24.28 25.98
CA ALA A 280 -16.75 -24.13 27.33
C ALA A 280 -15.53 -25.04 27.56
N SER A 281 -14.48 -24.49 28.17
CA SER A 281 -13.40 -25.21 28.86
C SER A 281 -13.45 -26.74 28.74
N VAL A 282 -12.78 -27.30 27.73
CA VAL A 282 -12.59 -28.75 27.64
C VAL A 282 -11.32 -29.10 28.41
N ARG A 283 -11.51 -29.68 29.60
CA ARG A 283 -10.49 -30.54 30.22
C ARG A 283 -10.25 -31.69 29.25
N THR A 284 -8.99 -31.88 28.89
CA THR A 284 -8.52 -33.09 28.22
C THR A 284 -8.80 -34.26 29.14
N ASP A 285 -9.60 -35.23 28.68
CA ASP A 285 -9.46 -36.65 29.05
C ASP A 285 -10.09 -37.53 27.96
N ASN A 286 -9.25 -38.41 27.42
CA ASN A 286 -9.51 -39.68 26.72
C ASN A 286 -10.27 -39.74 25.37
N ASN A 287 -9.45 -39.93 24.32
CA ASN A 287 -9.48 -41.03 23.34
C ASN A 287 -10.83 -41.48 22.75
N THR A 288 -11.26 -40.91 21.63
CA THR A 288 -12.03 -41.63 20.58
C THR A 288 -11.86 -40.95 19.21
N ILE A 289 -11.58 -41.73 18.17
CA ILE A 289 -11.48 -41.33 16.76
C ILE A 289 -12.87 -41.46 16.10
N VAL A 290 -13.32 -40.46 15.34
CA VAL A 290 -14.41 -40.59 14.34
C VAL A 290 -14.24 -39.55 13.20
N PRO A 291 -14.71 -39.85 11.97
CA PRO A 291 -14.08 -39.41 10.73
C PRO A 291 -14.70 -38.17 10.08
N SER A 292 -13.94 -37.61 9.14
CA SER A 292 -14.25 -36.44 8.31
C SER A 292 -15.47 -36.60 7.39
N GLY A 293 -16.43 -35.66 7.50
CA GLY A 293 -17.44 -35.39 6.48
C GLY A 293 -17.27 -33.98 5.92
N HIS A 294 -16.95 -33.85 4.64
CA HIS A 294 -16.94 -32.57 3.92
C HIS A 294 -18.37 -32.22 3.50
N GLY A 295 -18.93 -31.15 4.09
CA GLY A 295 -20.18 -30.51 3.70
C GLY A 295 -19.94 -29.23 2.90
N ARG A 296 -20.80 -28.95 1.93
CA ARG A 296 -20.62 -27.99 0.83
C ARG A 296 -20.72 -26.53 1.26
N SER A 297 -19.81 -25.70 0.73
CA SER A 297 -19.87 -24.23 0.75
C SER A 297 -21.17 -23.74 0.11
N CYS A 298 -22.04 -23.11 0.90
CA CYS A 298 -23.22 -22.38 0.43
C CYS A 298 -22.93 -20.87 0.44
N TYR A 299 -22.70 -20.31 -0.75
CA TYR A 299 -22.83 -18.88 -1.01
C TYR A 299 -24.12 -18.70 -1.82
N GLN A 300 -25.16 -18.18 -1.20
CA GLN A 300 -26.41 -17.82 -1.87
C GLN A 300 -26.60 -16.31 -1.67
N LYS A 301 -26.34 -15.57 -2.76
CA LYS A 301 -26.59 -14.13 -2.86
C LYS A 301 -28.07 -13.93 -3.19
N ASP A 302 -28.70 -13.01 -2.49
CA ASP A 302 -29.99 -12.45 -2.87
C ASP A 302 -29.91 -11.82 -4.26
N LYS A 303 -30.85 -12.24 -5.12
CA LYS A 303 -31.11 -11.68 -6.45
C LYS A 303 -32.14 -10.57 -6.32
N ALA A 304 -31.81 -9.38 -6.82
CA ALA A 304 -32.80 -8.47 -7.40
C ALA A 304 -32.19 -7.77 -8.64
N LEU A 305 -32.59 -8.27 -9.80
CA LEU A 305 -32.91 -7.58 -11.06
C LEU A 305 -31.87 -6.65 -11.73
N VAL A 306 -31.08 -7.19 -12.68
CA VAL A 306 -30.82 -6.61 -14.03
C VAL A 306 -30.52 -7.76 -15.02
N ARG A 307 -30.99 -7.63 -16.27
CA ARG A 307 -31.07 -8.64 -17.35
C ARG A 307 -29.72 -9.10 -17.95
N PRO A 308 -29.69 -10.22 -18.70
CA PRO A 308 -28.48 -10.95 -19.11
C PRO A 308 -27.73 -10.30 -20.29
N TRP A 309 -26.39 -10.31 -20.22
CA TRP A 309 -25.49 -10.07 -21.36
C TRP A 309 -24.82 -11.39 -21.77
N GLU A 310 -24.82 -11.65 -23.08
CA GLU A 310 -24.40 -12.89 -23.73
C GLU A 310 -22.88 -13.11 -23.75
N LYS A 311 -22.51 -14.38 -23.86
CA LYS A 311 -21.13 -14.88 -23.91
C LYS A 311 -20.43 -14.44 -25.19
N SER A 312 -19.21 -13.94 -25.05
CA SER A 312 -18.16 -14.14 -26.06
C SER A 312 -16.88 -14.54 -25.35
N ASP A 313 -16.34 -15.66 -25.81
CA ASP A 313 -15.17 -16.37 -25.30
C ASP A 313 -13.88 -15.54 -25.34
N SER A 314 -13.00 -15.77 -24.37
CA SER A 314 -11.57 -15.93 -24.66
C SER A 314 -10.91 -16.74 -23.56
N ALA A 315 -10.39 -17.87 -24.01
CA ALA A 315 -9.68 -18.87 -23.25
C ALA A 315 -8.26 -18.44 -22.85
N ASN A 316 -7.65 -19.32 -22.05
CA ASN A 316 -6.23 -19.53 -21.76
C ASN A 316 -5.66 -18.85 -20.50
N ALA A 317 -4.92 -19.54 -19.63
CA ALA A 317 -4.54 -20.95 -19.61
C ALA A 317 -4.11 -21.38 -18.20
N LYS A 318 -4.35 -22.65 -17.93
CA LYS A 318 -3.90 -23.45 -16.78
C LYS A 318 -2.41 -23.81 -16.91
N PHE A 319 -1.73 -23.85 -15.76
CA PHE A 319 -0.70 -24.83 -15.34
C PHE A 319 0.57 -25.02 -16.22
N PHE A 320 1.76 -24.95 -15.60
CA PHE A 320 2.48 -26.15 -15.13
C PHE A 320 3.71 -25.82 -14.27
N SER A 321 3.95 -26.72 -13.32
CA SER A 321 5.16 -26.92 -12.52
C SER A 321 6.17 -27.77 -13.29
N LYS A 322 7.47 -27.42 -13.30
CA LYS A 322 8.58 -28.35 -13.01
C LYS A 322 9.97 -27.69 -12.97
N LYS A 323 10.82 -28.40 -12.22
CA LYS A 323 12.22 -28.22 -11.79
C LYS A 323 13.29 -28.10 -12.89
N GLU A 324 14.37 -27.40 -12.51
CA GLU A 324 15.82 -27.61 -12.73
C GLU A 324 16.31 -28.51 -13.88
N SER A 325 17.28 -28.02 -14.67
CA SER A 325 18.73 -28.29 -14.54
C SER A 325 19.49 -28.35 -15.89
N LYS A 326 20.56 -27.55 -15.97
CA LYS A 326 21.88 -27.77 -16.62
C LYS A 326 22.06 -27.86 -18.15
N ASN A 327 23.06 -27.06 -18.58
CA ASN A 327 24.18 -27.35 -19.50
C ASN A 327 24.18 -26.85 -20.97
N THR A 328 25.09 -25.88 -21.22
CA THR A 328 26.35 -26.01 -22.01
C THR A 328 26.33 -25.94 -23.56
N THR A 329 26.91 -24.83 -24.05
CA THR A 329 27.91 -24.68 -25.16
C THR A 329 27.52 -24.70 -26.65
N ALA A 330 27.78 -23.54 -27.28
CA ALA A 330 28.38 -23.21 -28.58
C ALA A 330 28.26 -24.15 -29.80
N ARG A 331 27.87 -23.58 -30.95
CA ARG A 331 28.79 -23.24 -32.07
C ARG A 331 28.07 -22.52 -33.22
N GLN A 332 28.92 -21.89 -34.03
CA GLN A 332 28.72 -20.89 -35.09
C GLN A 332 28.17 -21.45 -36.43
N LEU A 333 27.99 -20.48 -37.36
CA LEU A 333 28.16 -20.55 -38.83
C LEU A 333 26.97 -21.22 -39.56
N GLU A 334 26.26 -20.58 -40.49
CA GLU A 334 26.71 -19.96 -41.75
C GLU A 334 25.55 -19.21 -42.46
N LYS A 335 25.88 -18.22 -43.31
CA LYS A 335 25.04 -17.75 -44.44
C LYS A 335 25.73 -18.24 -45.72
N PRO A 336 25.00 -18.36 -46.84
CA PRO A 336 25.18 -17.33 -47.88
C PRO A 336 23.89 -16.92 -48.64
N ALA A 337 23.83 -15.64 -49.04
CA ALA A 337 23.80 -15.07 -50.41
C ALA A 337 22.94 -15.80 -51.51
N THR A 338 22.29 -15.19 -52.52
CA THR A 338 22.31 -13.87 -53.19
C THR A 338 21.12 -13.79 -54.18
N THR A 339 20.80 -12.57 -54.63
CA THR A 339 20.26 -12.20 -55.97
C THR A 339 18.72 -12.24 -56.15
N GLY A 340 18.05 -11.20 -56.63
CA GLY A 340 18.46 -9.86 -57.03
C GLY A 340 17.40 -9.15 -57.88
N LEU A 341 17.63 -7.84 -58.06
CA LEU A 341 17.20 -6.97 -59.18
C LEU A 341 15.68 -6.68 -59.30
N LEU A 342 15.19 -5.48 -59.62
CA LEU A 342 15.76 -4.23 -60.14
C LEU A 342 14.69 -3.12 -60.13
N ARG A 343 15.13 -1.86 -59.95
CA ARG A 343 14.71 -0.56 -60.56
C ARG A 343 13.22 -0.20 -60.65
N SER A 344 12.80 1.05 -60.48
CA SER A 344 13.38 2.35 -60.90
C SER A 344 12.84 3.46 -59.97
N GLN A 345 13.65 4.37 -59.41
CA GLN A 345 14.16 5.62 -59.99
C GLN A 345 13.15 6.48 -60.75
N ILE A 346 12.93 7.72 -60.25
CA ILE A 346 13.18 9.03 -60.88
C ILE A 346 12.50 10.09 -59.98
N SER A 347 13.26 10.96 -59.29
CA SER A 347 13.72 12.29 -59.77
C SER A 347 12.61 13.35 -59.57
N GLN A 348 12.81 14.57 -59.10
CA GLN A 348 13.97 15.37 -58.71
C GLN A 348 13.42 16.74 -58.23
N LYS A 349 14.17 17.41 -57.34
CA LYS A 349 14.50 18.87 -57.32
C LYS A 349 13.35 19.89 -57.37
N ASN A 350 13.44 21.12 -56.89
CA ASN A 350 14.36 22.03 -56.18
C ASN A 350 13.48 23.31 -56.03
N ASP A 351 13.73 24.38 -55.27
CA ASP A 351 14.89 25.20 -54.93
C ASP A 351 14.45 26.07 -53.72
N ARG A 352 15.22 26.21 -52.65
CA ARG A 352 16.21 27.27 -52.37
C ARG A 352 15.65 28.71 -52.35
N GLN A 353 15.74 29.35 -51.18
CA GLN A 353 16.72 30.41 -50.85
C GLN A 353 16.63 30.68 -49.33
N ASP A 354 17.63 30.32 -48.52
CA ASP A 354 18.85 31.08 -48.18
C ASP A 354 18.59 32.41 -47.44
N VAL A 355 18.85 32.44 -46.13
CA VAL A 355 19.71 33.44 -45.45
C VAL A 355 20.41 32.78 -44.26
N LYS A 356 21.75 32.73 -44.35
CA LYS A 356 22.73 32.39 -43.29
C LYS A 356 22.68 33.50 -42.20
N THR A 357 23.11 33.35 -40.94
CA THR A 357 24.41 32.84 -40.50
C THR A 357 24.42 32.76 -38.96
N ARG A 358 24.52 31.52 -38.42
CA ARG A 358 25.58 31.00 -37.52
C ARG A 358 25.82 31.59 -36.10
N PRO A 359 26.45 30.77 -35.20
CA PRO A 359 25.91 30.48 -33.87
C PRO A 359 26.92 30.76 -32.75
N ILE A 360 26.58 30.47 -31.49
CA ILE A 360 27.46 29.79 -30.51
C ILE A 360 26.58 28.98 -29.54
N VAL A 361 27.08 27.79 -29.25
CA VAL A 361 26.56 26.64 -28.50
C VAL A 361 27.64 26.48 -27.40
N ARG A 362 27.43 26.23 -26.10
CA ARG A 362 26.77 25.09 -25.43
C ARG A 362 27.09 25.17 -23.92
N ASP A 363 26.22 24.57 -23.09
CA ASP A 363 26.50 23.71 -21.90
C ASP A 363 27.36 24.26 -20.74
N ARG A 364 27.26 23.84 -19.47
CA ARG A 364 26.36 23.07 -18.59
C ARG A 364 27.07 23.04 -17.21
N GLN A 365 26.32 22.79 -16.13
CA GLN A 365 26.73 22.17 -14.85
C GLN A 365 27.41 22.95 -13.69
N GLU A 366 26.68 22.96 -12.56
CA GLU A 366 26.97 22.43 -11.20
C GLU A 366 28.30 22.77 -10.46
N ILE A 367 28.27 23.47 -9.29
CA ILE A 367 28.18 23.01 -7.87
C ILE A 367 29.56 22.95 -7.12
N LEU A 368 29.58 23.53 -5.90
CA LEU A 368 30.50 23.43 -4.74
C LEU A 368 31.99 23.81 -4.89
N VAL A 369 32.50 24.72 -4.03
CA VAL A 369 33.64 24.45 -3.11
C VAL A 369 33.50 25.32 -1.85
N ASP A 370 33.71 24.65 -0.73
CA ASP A 370 33.67 25.04 0.67
C ASP A 370 34.97 25.71 1.14
N LEU A 371 34.92 26.33 2.32
CA LEU A 371 35.99 26.44 3.33
C LEU A 371 37.47 26.36 2.88
N LEU A 372 38.23 27.45 3.12
CA LEU A 372 39.51 27.47 3.86
C LEU A 372 40.24 28.81 3.69
N SER A 373 40.12 29.72 4.66
CA SER A 373 41.24 30.58 5.11
C SER A 373 40.81 31.50 6.26
N ARG A 374 41.20 31.14 7.49
CA ARG A 374 41.93 32.00 8.45
C ARG A 374 42.09 31.26 9.78
N LYS A 375 43.28 30.68 9.96
CA LYS A 375 43.83 30.33 11.28
C LYS A 375 44.30 31.60 11.99
N ARG A 376 44.27 31.51 13.33
CA ARG A 376 45.06 32.21 14.38
C ARG A 376 44.36 33.36 15.13
N ILE A 377 43.92 33.03 16.34
CA ILE A 377 43.98 33.93 17.51
C ILE A 377 44.63 33.11 18.65
N PRO A 378 45.69 33.61 19.32
CA PRO A 378 46.25 33.02 20.53
C PRO A 378 45.60 33.60 21.81
N LEU A 379 45.53 32.79 22.87
CA LEU A 379 45.20 33.21 24.23
C LEU A 379 46.42 33.84 24.91
N PRO A 380 46.26 34.87 25.78
CA PRO A 380 47.28 35.22 26.76
C PRO A 380 46.87 34.81 28.18
N GLY A 381 47.83 34.16 28.86
CA GLY A 381 48.26 34.53 30.22
C GLY A 381 47.35 34.18 31.40
N GLY A 382 47.71 33.11 32.10
CA GLY A 382 47.58 33.08 33.55
C GLY A 382 48.86 33.61 34.19
N PHE A 383 48.75 34.24 35.37
CA PHE A 383 49.69 34.10 36.49
C PHE A 383 49.10 34.78 37.74
N LEU A 384 49.13 34.01 38.84
CA LEU A 384 48.84 34.31 40.25
C LEU A 384 47.38 34.39 40.68
#